data_AF-A0A9D0ABF4-F1
#
_entry.id   AF-A0A9D0ABF4-F1
#
_cell.length_a   1.000
_cell.length_b   1.000
_cell.length_c   1.000
_cell.angle_alpha   90.00
_cell.angle_beta   90.00
_cell.angle_gamma   90.00
#
_symmetry.space_group_name_H-M   'P 1'
#
loop_
_entity.id
_entity.type
_entity.pdbx_description
1 polymer ?
#
loop_
_entity_poly.entity_id
_entity_poly.type
_entity_poly.pdbx_seq_one_letter_code
_entity_poly.pdbx_strand_id
1 'polypeptide(L)'
;VRILAVTSDKRLQQAPDVPTLKELGYDATFANWRGFFAAPGLLEAQAVAYQQLLAKMYKTPEWEKIRKARGWQNLYQPGKKFYTFLEGQEKVIGSLMRTMGFIK
;
A
#
# COMPACT_ATOMS: atom_id res chain seq x y z
N VAL A 1 -5.39 -24.60 -4.36
CA VAL A 1 -4.54 -23.57 -5.02
C VAL A 1 -3.14 -23.66 -4.45
N ARG A 2 -2.09 -23.54 -5.28
CA ARG A 2 -0.68 -23.51 -4.83
C ARG A 2 -0.11 -22.11 -5.05
N ILE A 3 0.38 -21.48 -3.99
CA ILE A 3 1.00 -20.15 -4.06
C ILE A 3 2.46 -20.32 -4.48
N LEU A 4 2.90 -19.61 -5.51
CA LEU A 4 4.24 -19.77 -6.08
C LEU A 4 5.24 -18.72 -5.56
N ALA A 5 4.78 -17.48 -5.43
CA ALA A 5 5.59 -16.36 -4.94
C ALA A 5 4.68 -15.27 -4.37
N VAL A 6 5.26 -14.38 -3.57
CA VAL A 6 4.65 -13.12 -3.14
C VAL A 6 5.38 -11.93 -3.74
N THR A 7 4.66 -10.85 -4.02
CA THR A 7 5.22 -9.61 -4.59
C THR A 7 5.67 -8.61 -3.52
N SER A 8 5.51 -8.93 -2.24
CA SER A 8 6.02 -8.11 -1.14
C SER A 8 7.54 -8.18 -1.05
N ASP A 9 8.16 -7.12 -0.50
CA ASP A 9 9.62 -7.05 -0.33
C ASP A 9 10.17 -8.15 0.60
N LYS A 10 9.34 -8.62 1.53
CA LYS A 10 9.65 -9.72 2.45
C LYS A 10 8.54 -10.78 2.41
N ARG A 11 8.86 -12.00 2.82
CA ARG A 11 7.88 -13.08 2.94
C ARG A 11 6.74 -12.69 3.90
N LEU A 12 5.56 -13.19 3.63
CA LEU A 12 4.39 -12.95 4.46
C LEU A 12 4.43 -13.85 5.69
N GLN A 13 4.14 -13.32 6.87
CA GLN A 13 4.05 -14.14 8.10
C GLN A 13 3.01 -15.26 7.98
N GLN A 14 1.98 -15.06 7.16
CA GLN A 14 0.92 -16.03 6.91
C GLN A 14 1.32 -17.12 5.90
N ALA A 15 2.43 -16.91 5.17
CA ALA A 15 2.96 -17.81 4.16
C ALA A 15 4.51 -17.79 4.18
N PRO A 16 5.14 -18.20 5.29
CA PRO A 16 6.58 -18.06 5.50
C PRO A 16 7.43 -18.90 4.53
N ASP A 17 6.85 -19.97 3.99
CA ASP A 17 7.52 -20.87 3.03
C ASP A 17 7.41 -20.39 1.58
N VAL A 18 6.59 -19.37 1.32
CA VAL A 18 6.41 -18.83 -0.03
C VAL A 18 7.48 -17.75 -0.29
N PRO A 19 8.34 -17.92 -1.30
CA PRO A 19 9.39 -16.95 -1.59
C PRO A 19 8.82 -15.65 -2.15
N THR A 20 9.58 -14.57 -2.00
CA THR A 20 9.33 -13.30 -2.71
C THR A 20 9.82 -13.40 -4.16
N LEU A 21 9.33 -12.52 -5.04
CA LEU A 21 9.91 -12.37 -6.38
C LEU A 21 11.42 -12.02 -6.34
N LYS A 22 11.86 -11.22 -5.37
CA LYS A 22 13.27 -10.86 -5.17
C LYS A 22 14.14 -12.06 -4.82
N GLU A 23 13.67 -12.95 -3.96
CA GLU A 23 14.37 -14.20 -3.63
C GLU A 23 14.48 -15.15 -4.85
N LEU A 24 13.60 -14.98 -5.84
CA LEU A 24 13.61 -15.72 -7.10
C LEU A 24 14.44 -15.03 -8.20
N GLY A 25 15.14 -13.92 -7.88
CA GLY A 25 16.00 -13.21 -8.81
C GLY A 25 15.31 -12.12 -9.65
N TYR A 26 14.02 -11.83 -9.40
CA TYR A 26 13.31 -10.73 -10.04
C TYR A 26 13.37 -9.50 -9.14
N ASP A 27 14.02 -8.43 -9.59
CA ASP A 27 14.03 -7.15 -8.87
C ASP A 27 12.69 -6.41 -9.05
N ALA A 28 11.65 -6.98 -8.44
CA ALA A 28 10.28 -6.52 -8.53
C ALA A 28 9.60 -6.61 -7.17
N THR A 29 9.01 -5.50 -6.75
CA THR A 29 8.11 -5.45 -5.59
C THR A 29 6.84 -4.74 -5.98
N PHE A 30 5.71 -5.25 -5.51
CA PHE A 30 4.42 -4.64 -5.75
C PHE A 30 3.49 -4.87 -4.56
N ALA A 31 3.07 -3.79 -3.93
CA ALA A 31 2.07 -3.82 -2.88
C ALA A 31 0.73 -3.32 -3.44
N ASN A 32 -0.33 -4.13 -3.29
CA ASN A 32 -1.69 -3.69 -3.57
C ASN A 32 -2.22 -2.87 -2.38
N TRP A 33 -1.87 -1.59 -2.33
CA TRP A 33 -2.20 -0.66 -1.27
C TRP A 33 -3.58 -0.01 -1.48
N ARG A 34 -4.11 0.62 -0.42
CA ARG A 34 -5.37 1.39 -0.44
C ARG A 34 -5.16 2.69 0.31
N GLY A 35 -5.88 3.72 -0.11
CA GLY A 35 -5.79 5.05 0.47
C GLY A 35 -7.15 5.74 0.59
N PHE A 36 -7.20 6.76 1.43
CA PHE A 36 -8.35 7.65 1.56
C PHE A 36 -8.03 8.98 0.89
N PHE A 37 -8.98 9.49 0.12
CA PHE A 37 -8.87 10.74 -0.61
C PHE A 37 -10.03 11.64 -0.21
N ALA A 38 -9.73 12.92 -0.01
CA ALA A 38 -10.74 13.93 0.18
C ALA A 38 -11.07 14.60 -1.16
N ALA A 39 -12.26 15.19 -1.25
CA ALA A 39 -12.63 16.02 -2.39
C ALA A 39 -11.70 17.26 -2.49
N PRO A 40 -11.45 17.78 -3.71
CA PRO A 40 -10.73 19.03 -3.87
C PRO A 40 -11.47 20.17 -3.14
N GLY A 41 -10.72 21.08 -2.53
CA GLY A 41 -11.27 22.22 -1.78
C GLY A 41 -11.69 21.91 -0.34
N LEU A 42 -11.48 20.68 0.16
CA LEU A 42 -11.67 20.38 1.58
C LEU A 42 -10.76 21.29 2.43
N LEU A 43 -11.30 21.86 3.51
CA LEU A 43 -10.52 22.69 4.43
C LEU A 43 -9.41 21.88 5.08
N GLU A 44 -8.22 22.48 5.24
CA GLU A 44 -7.06 21.81 5.85
C GLU A 44 -7.39 21.26 7.26
N ALA A 45 -8.11 22.04 8.07
CA ALA A 45 -8.54 21.62 9.39
C ALA A 45 -9.40 20.33 9.36
N GLN A 46 -10.25 20.17 8.34
CA GLN A 46 -11.04 18.96 8.15
C GLN A 46 -10.17 17.77 7.73
N ALA A 47 -9.21 18.00 6.82
CA ALA A 47 -8.25 16.98 6.42
C ALA A 47 -7.43 16.47 7.62
N VAL A 48 -6.96 17.38 8.48
CA VAL A 48 -6.26 17.03 9.73
C VAL A 48 -7.17 16.25 10.68
N ALA A 49 -8.43 16.65 10.85
CA ALA A 49 -9.39 15.93 11.68
C ALA A 49 -9.59 14.48 11.19
N TYR A 50 -9.73 14.25 9.89
CA TYR A 50 -9.83 12.90 9.32
C TYR A 50 -8.55 12.09 9.49
N GLN A 51 -7.37 12.68 9.30
CA GLN A 51 -6.10 12.00 9.56
C GLN A 51 -5.98 11.55 11.02
N GLN A 52 -6.39 12.40 11.96
CA GLN A 52 -6.40 12.05 13.38
C GLN A 52 -7.42 10.95 13.71
N LEU A 53 -8.60 11.00 13.10
CA LEU A 53 -9.62 9.94 13.24
C LEU A 53 -9.08 8.59 12.77
N LEU A 54 -8.49 8.54 11.58
CA LEU A 54 -7.85 7.33 11.04
C LEU A 54 -6.70 6.87 11.95
N ALA A 55 -5.85 7.79 12.42
CA ALA A 55 -4.77 7.46 13.35
C ALA A 55 -5.28 6.82 14.66
N LYS A 56 -6.42 7.27 15.18
CA LYS A 56 -7.08 6.65 16.35
C LYS A 56 -7.61 5.26 16.00
N MET A 57 -8.29 5.10 14.86
CA MET A 57 -8.77 3.80 14.39
C MET A 57 -7.62 2.78 14.27
N TYR A 58 -6.47 3.17 13.72
CA TYR A 58 -5.30 2.30 13.57
C TYR A 58 -4.74 1.77 14.90
N LYS A 59 -5.04 2.43 16.02
CA LYS A 59 -4.62 2.01 17.37
C LYS A 59 -5.62 1.07 18.05
N THR A 60 -6.77 0.82 17.44
CA THR A 60 -7.81 -0.02 18.04
C THR A 60 -7.50 -1.51 17.87
N PRO A 61 -7.83 -2.36 18.87
CA PRO A 61 -7.65 -3.81 18.75
C PRO A 61 -8.55 -4.41 17.66
N GLU A 62 -9.72 -3.81 17.39
CA GLU A 62 -10.64 -4.24 16.34
C GLU A 62 -10.01 -4.11 14.95
N TRP A 63 -9.34 -2.98 14.68
CA TRP A 63 -8.61 -2.78 13.43
C TRP A 63 -7.50 -3.81 13.27
N GLU A 64 -6.69 -4.02 14.31
CA GLU A 64 -5.59 -4.99 14.26
C GLU A 64 -6.11 -6.42 14.03
N LYS A 65 -7.24 -6.79 14.64
CA LYS A 65 -7.90 -8.07 14.42
C LYS A 65 -8.29 -8.25 12.95
N ILE A 66 -8.97 -7.27 12.36
CA ILE A 66 -9.39 -7.32 10.95
C ILE A 66 -8.17 -7.36 10.02
N ARG A 67 -7.18 -6.50 10.25
CA ARG A 67 -5.95 -6.41 9.45
C ARG A 67 -5.23 -7.77 9.41
N LYS A 68 -5.05 -8.41 10.57
CA LYS A 68 -4.45 -9.76 10.66
C LYS A 68 -5.30 -10.81 9.94
N ALA A 69 -6.61 -10.84 10.20
CA ALA A 69 -7.52 -11.81 9.61
C ALA A 69 -7.57 -11.73 8.07
N ARG A 70 -7.36 -10.54 7.50
CA ARG A 70 -7.31 -10.32 6.05
C ARG A 70 -5.90 -10.41 5.45
N GLY A 71 -4.88 -10.69 6.26
CA GLY A 71 -3.48 -10.77 5.80
C GLY A 71 -2.93 -9.44 5.29
N TRP A 72 -3.50 -8.30 5.72
CA TRP A 72 -3.07 -6.99 5.24
C TRP A 72 -1.79 -6.55 5.94
N GLN A 73 -0.81 -6.13 5.15
CA GLN A 73 0.40 -5.49 5.67
C GLN A 73 0.08 -4.08 6.17
N ASN A 74 0.78 -3.66 7.23
CA ASN A 74 0.59 -2.32 7.77
C ASN A 74 1.40 -1.30 6.97
N LEU A 75 0.78 -0.72 5.96
CA LEU A 75 1.33 0.36 5.13
C LEU A 75 0.72 1.71 5.51
N TYR A 76 0.67 2.03 6.81
CA TYR A 76 0.10 3.29 7.27
C TYR A 76 1.05 4.46 7.00
N GLN A 77 0.67 5.31 6.05
CA GLN A 77 1.41 6.51 5.66
C GLN A 77 0.43 7.69 5.63
N PRO A 78 0.30 8.50 6.69
CA PRO A 78 -0.65 9.62 6.70
C PRO A 78 -0.05 10.90 6.10
N GLY A 79 -0.93 11.78 5.60
CA GLY A 79 -0.60 13.15 5.20
C GLY A 79 0.49 13.23 4.12
N LYS A 80 1.51 14.05 4.36
CA LYS A 80 2.60 14.30 3.39
C LYS A 80 3.32 13.03 2.95
N LYS A 81 3.47 12.03 3.84
CA LYS A 81 4.08 10.74 3.48
C LYS A 81 3.27 10.02 2.41
N PHE A 82 1.93 10.05 2.53
CA PHE A 82 1.05 9.48 1.52
C PHE A 82 1.21 10.18 0.17
N TYR A 83 1.26 11.51 0.19
CA TYR A 83 1.39 12.32 -1.01
C TYR A 83 2.69 12.00 -1.76
N THR A 84 3.83 12.00 -1.06
CA THR A 84 5.13 11.62 -1.67
C THR A 84 5.12 10.20 -2.20
N PHE A 85 4.47 9.27 -1.50
CA PHE A 85 4.30 7.90 -1.97
C PHE A 85 3.49 7.84 -3.28
N LEU A 86 2.39 8.58 -3.38
CA LEU A 86 1.56 8.66 -4.59
C LEU A 86 2.33 9.22 -5.79
N GLU A 87 3.07 10.32 -5.61
CA GLU A 87 3.91 10.90 -6.66
C GLU A 87 4.96 9.89 -7.17
N GLY A 88 5.54 9.10 -6.26
CA GLY A 88 6.45 8.02 -6.61
C GLY A 88 5.76 6.90 -7.40
N GLN A 89 4.59 6.45 -6.96
CA GLN A 89 3.80 5.42 -7.63
C GLN A 89 3.36 5.86 -9.03
N GLU A 90 2.92 7.11 -9.18
CA GLU A 90 2.52 7.66 -10.47
C GLU A 90 3.67 7.64 -11.48
N LYS A 91 4.89 8.00 -11.06
CA LYS A 91 6.08 7.93 -11.93
C LYS A 91 6.39 6.50 -12.37
N VAL A 92 6.40 5.55 -11.43
CA VAL A 92 6.71 4.14 -11.71
C VAL A 92 5.67 3.53 -12.65
N ILE A 93 4.37 3.66 -12.31
CA ILE A 93 3.28 3.08 -13.09
C ILE A 93 3.16 3.79 -14.43
N GLY A 94 3.26 5.12 -14.47
CA GLY A 94 3.20 5.90 -15.70
C GLY A 94 4.31 5.52 -16.68
N SER A 95 5.55 5.37 -16.21
CA SER A 95 6.68 4.91 -17.03
C SER A 95 6.45 3.50 -17.58
N LEU A 96 5.97 2.58 -16.72
CA LEU A 96 5.65 1.21 -17.11
C LEU A 96 4.54 1.18 -18.19
N MET A 97 3.45 1.93 -17.98
CA MET A 97 2.32 1.99 -18.93
C MET A 97 2.73 2.57 -20.28
N ARG A 98 3.64 3.55 -20.32
CA ARG A 98 4.23 4.07 -21.57
C ARG A 98 5.10 3.02 -22.27
N THR A 99 5.95 2.34 -21.51
CA THR A 99 6.83 1.28 -22.03
C THR A 99 6.03 0.13 -22.65
N MET A 100 4.89 -0.22 -22.03
CA MET A 100 3.97 -1.24 -22.53
C MET A 100 3.03 -0.73 -23.65
N GLY A 101 3.07 0.55 -23.99
CA GLY A 101 2.25 1.14 -25.06
C GLY A 101 0.78 1.43 -24.69
N PHE A 102 0.41 1.38 -23.42
CA PHE A 102 -0.96 1.69 -22.97
C PHE A 102 -1.25 3.20 -22.89
N ILE A 103 -0.21 4.01 -22.69
CA ILE A 103 -0.30 5.47 -22.63
C ILE A 103 0.74 6.03 -23.59
N LYS A 104 0.34 7.01 -24.42
CA LYS A 104 1.25 7.75 -25.31
C LYS A 104 1.99 8.82 -24.53
#